data_AF-A0A931Z1F2-F1
#
_entry.id   AF-A0A931Z1F2-F1
#
_cell.length_a   1.000
_cell.length_b   1.000
_cell.length_c   1.000
_cell.angle_alpha   90.00
_cell.angle_beta   90.00
_cell.angle_gamma   90.00
#
_symmetry.space_group_name_H-M   'P 1'
#
loop_
_entity.id
_entity.type
_entity.pdbx_description
1 polymer ?
#
loop_
_entity_poly.entity_id
_entity_poly.type
_entity_poly.pdbx_seq_one_letter_code
_entity_poly.pdbx_strand_id
1 'polypeptide(L)'
;MKTLETAIDEVLTDFPAYPAWNPFIRRIAGAARPGARLAVHIQPAGGRGMTFRPTVLVAEPDRELRWRGRLLVPGLLDGEHAFVIEPRGDGGVR
;
A
#
# COMPACT_ATOMS: atom_id res chain seq x y z
N MET A 1 13.52 14.84 20.56
CA MET A 1 12.93 13.68 21.25
C MET A 1 11.87 13.12 20.30
N LYS A 2 12.19 12.09 19.51
CA LYS A 2 11.21 11.43 18.63
C LYS A 2 10.56 10.34 19.49
N THR A 3 9.30 10.53 19.86
CA THR A 3 8.52 9.50 20.54
C THR A 3 8.39 8.31 19.59
N LEU A 4 8.71 7.11 20.08
CA LEU A 4 8.55 5.84 19.37
C LEU A 4 7.07 5.46 19.34
N GLU A 5 6.28 6.23 18.60
CA GLU A 5 5.00 5.78 18.06
C GLU A 5 5.32 5.45 16.61
N THR A 6 5.16 4.18 16.19
CA THR A 6 5.37 3.80 14.79
C THR A 6 4.51 4.72 13.94
N ALA A 7 5.14 5.64 13.20
CA ALA A 7 4.42 6.55 12.35
C ALA A 7 3.73 5.69 11.27
N ILE A 8 2.41 5.88 11.10
CA ILE A 8 1.59 4.99 10.27
C ILE A 8 2.06 4.99 8.81
N ASP A 9 2.75 6.05 8.38
CA ASP A 9 3.44 6.14 7.10
C ASP A 9 4.55 5.08 6.94
N GLU A 10 5.33 4.80 7.99
CA GLU A 10 6.36 3.76 7.98
C GLU A 10 5.71 2.39 7.74
N VAL A 11 4.55 2.12 8.35
CA VAL A 11 3.80 0.86 8.15
C VAL A 11 3.24 0.74 6.73
N LEU A 12 2.79 1.85 6.13
CA LEU A 12 2.25 1.87 4.78
C LEU A 12 3.33 1.79 3.70
N THR A 13 4.57 2.13 4.01
CA THR A 13 5.68 2.11 3.04
C THR A 13 6.69 0.99 3.27
N ASP A 14 6.64 0.32 4.43
CA ASP A 14 7.38 -0.92 4.72
C ASP A 14 6.75 -2.12 4.00
N PHE A 15 7.04 -2.20 2.71
CA PHE A 15 6.61 -3.28 1.82
C PHE A 15 7.03 -4.69 2.28
N PRO A 16 8.24 -4.90 2.85
CA PRO A 16 8.57 -6.17 3.50
C PRO A 16 7.65 -6.56 4.66
N ALA A 17 7.26 -5.62 5.52
CA ALA A 17 6.41 -5.90 6.68
C ALA A 17 4.90 -5.91 6.38
N TYR A 18 4.48 -5.40 5.21
CA TYR A 18 3.09 -5.32 4.77
C TYR A 18 2.23 -6.58 5.01
N PRO A 19 2.73 -7.82 4.76
CA PRO A 19 1.94 -9.04 4.97
C PRO A 19 1.53 -9.28 6.43
N ALA A 20 2.23 -8.67 7.40
CA ALA A 20 1.94 -8.84 8.82
C ALA A 20 0.56 -8.28 9.21
N TRP A 21 0.15 -7.17 8.57
CA TRP A 21 -1.15 -6.54 8.83
C TRP A 21 -2.15 -6.75 7.68
N ASN A 22 -1.67 -7.01 6.46
CA ASN A 22 -2.53 -7.34 5.30
C ASN A 22 -2.17 -8.71 4.70
N PRO A 23 -2.68 -9.82 5.25
CA PRO A 23 -2.32 -11.17 4.81
C PRO A 23 -2.82 -11.53 3.40
N PHE A 24 -3.69 -10.71 2.81
CA PHE A 24 -4.07 -10.83 1.40
C PHE A 24 -2.90 -10.49 0.47
N ILE A 25 -2.06 -9.53 0.88
CA ILE A 25 -0.85 -9.15 0.17
C ILE A 25 0.33 -9.93 0.75
N ARG A 26 0.88 -10.85 -0.03
CA ARG A 26 1.97 -11.74 0.41
C ARG A 26 3.35 -11.15 0.20
N ARG A 27 3.48 -10.26 -0.79
CA ARG A 27 4.75 -9.58 -1.08
C ARG A 27 4.49 -8.31 -1.87
N ILE A 28 5.20 -7.25 -1.53
CA ILE A 28 5.35 -6.07 -2.37
C ILE A 28 6.85 -5.87 -2.62
N ALA A 29 7.21 -5.65 -3.88
CA ALA A 29 8.56 -5.27 -4.26
C ALA A 29 8.53 -3.99 -5.11
N GLY A 30 9.46 -3.08 -4.86
CA GLY A 30 9.54 -1.77 -5.51
C GLY A 30 9.81 -0.69 -4.48
N ALA A 31 9.55 0.57 -4.85
CA ALA A 31 9.72 1.73 -3.98
C ALA A 31 8.44 2.53 -3.90
N ALA A 32 8.11 3.03 -2.70
CA ALA A 32 7.04 4.00 -2.48
C ALA A 32 7.47 5.38 -3.00
N ARG A 33 7.56 5.52 -4.33
CA ARG A 33 7.95 6.77 -5.00
C ARG A 33 7.02 7.01 -6.19
N PRO A 34 6.50 8.23 -6.40
CA PRO A 34 5.66 8.52 -7.57
C PRO A 34 6.30 8.07 -8.88
N GLY A 35 5.52 7.42 -9.73
CA GLY A 35 5.97 6.82 -11.00
C GLY A 35 6.67 5.46 -10.87
N ALA A 36 7.00 4.99 -9.66
CA ALA A 36 7.59 3.67 -9.49
C ALA A 36 6.56 2.56 -9.81
N ARG A 37 7.03 1.49 -10.46
CA ARG A 37 6.25 0.27 -10.65
C ARG A 37 6.52 -0.68 -9.51
N LEU A 38 5.46 -1.15 -8.87
CA LEU A 38 5.54 -2.21 -7.87
C LEU A 38 5.32 -3.58 -8.53
N ALA A 39 5.75 -4.63 -7.85
CA ALA A 39 5.31 -5.99 -8.09
C ALA A 39 4.60 -6.47 -6.81
N VAL A 40 3.28 -6.59 -6.89
CA VAL A 40 2.43 -6.96 -5.75
C VAL A 40 1.92 -8.36 -5.97
N HIS A 41 2.25 -9.27 -5.06
CA HIS A 41 1.74 -10.63 -5.03
C HIS A 41 0.60 -10.73 -4.01
N ILE A 42 -0.59 -11.10 -4.49
CA ILE A 42 -1.78 -11.31 -3.67
C ILE A 42 -2.19 -12.77 -3.68
N GLN A 43 -2.76 -13.23 -2.57
CA GLN A 43 -3.32 -14.56 -2.45
C GLN A 43 -4.54 -14.55 -1.52
N PRO A 44 -5.76 -14.64 -2.08
CA PRO A 44 -6.97 -14.83 -1.29
C PRO A 44 -6.91 -16.15 -0.50
N ALA A 45 -7.60 -16.19 0.65
CA ALA A 45 -7.76 -17.44 1.39
C ALA A 45 -8.46 -18.49 0.53
N GLY A 46 -7.86 -19.67 0.38
CA GLY A 46 -8.37 -20.75 -0.47
C GLY A 46 -8.27 -20.52 -1.98
N GLY A 47 -7.73 -19.38 -2.42
CA GLY A 47 -7.58 -19.03 -3.84
C GLY A 47 -6.17 -19.22 -4.38
N ARG A 48 -6.04 -19.19 -5.72
CA ARG A 48 -4.72 -19.11 -6.38
C ARG A 48 -4.17 -17.69 -6.26
N GLY A 49 -2.88 -17.59 -5.98
CA GLY A 49 -2.18 -16.31 -5.96
C GLY A 49 -1.99 -15.71 -7.36
N MET A 50 -1.85 -14.39 -7.42
CA MET A 50 -1.49 -13.69 -8.66
C MET A 50 -0.56 -12.52 -8.37
N THR A 51 0.17 -12.09 -9.39
CA THR A 51 1.05 -10.92 -9.31
C THR A 51 0.56 -9.86 -10.27
N PHE A 52 0.39 -8.63 -9.77
CA PHE A 52 0.08 -7.46 -10.60
C PHE A 52 1.11 -6.36 -10.38
N ARG A 53 1.13 -5.40 -11.32
CA ARG A 53 2.17 -4.36 -11.38
C ARG A 53 1.56 -2.96 -11.35
N PRO A 54 1.13 -2.46 -10.18
CA PRO A 54 0.58 -1.13 -10.08
C PRO A 54 1.67 -0.07 -10.20
N THR A 55 1.28 1.13 -10.57
CA THR A 55 2.15 2.32 -10.57
C THR A 55 1.79 3.19 -9.39
N VAL A 56 2.79 3.60 -8.61
CA VAL A 56 2.62 4.56 -7.52
C VAL A 56 2.29 5.92 -8.12
N LEU A 57 1.20 6.52 -7.66
CA LEU A 57 0.74 7.85 -8.06
C LEU A 57 1.17 8.91 -7.05
N VAL A 58 1.00 8.62 -5.75
CA VAL A 58 1.35 9.51 -4.63
C VAL A 58 2.09 8.69 -3.57
N ALA A 59 3.13 9.27 -2.98
CA ALA A 59 3.81 8.74 -1.80
C ALA A 59 4.33 9.93 -0.98
N GLU A 60 3.43 10.50 -0.19
CA GLU A 60 3.69 11.61 0.72
C GLU A 60 3.72 11.07 2.15
N PRO A 61 4.87 11.16 2.84
CA PRO A 61 4.98 10.79 4.24
C PRO A 61 3.90 11.48 5.09
N ASP A 62 3.35 10.75 6.05
CA ASP A 62 2.31 11.20 6.97
C ASP A 62 1.01 11.74 6.33
N ARG A 63 0.82 11.55 5.02
CA ARG A 63 -0.34 12.10 4.29
C ARG A 63 -1.01 11.10 3.37
N GLU A 64 -0.30 10.55 2.39
CA GLU A 64 -0.95 9.75 1.37
C GLU A 64 0.00 8.76 0.69
N LEU A 65 -0.46 7.51 0.58
CA LEU A 65 0.08 6.54 -0.36
C LEU A 65 -1.01 6.13 -1.34
N ARG A 66 -0.79 6.41 -2.63
CA ARG A 66 -1.70 6.01 -3.70
C ARG A 66 -0.99 5.23 -4.78
N TRP A 67 -1.58 4.12 -5.20
CA TRP A 67 -1.17 3.41 -6.40
C TRP A 67 -2.37 3.00 -7.25
N ARG A 68 -2.12 2.78 -8.53
CA ARG A 68 -3.12 2.33 -9.49
C ARG A 68 -2.67 1.06 -10.16
N GLY A 69 -3.47 0.00 -10.01
CA GLY A 69 -3.28 -1.27 -10.68
C GLY A 69 -4.27 -1.46 -11.82
N ARG A 70 -3.81 -2.09 -12.91
CA ARG A 70 -4.70 -2.78 -13.85
C ARG A 70 -4.54 -4.28 -13.59
N LEU A 71 -5.57 -4.93 -13.08
CA LEU A 71 -5.58 -6.37 -12.93
C LEU A 71 -6.10 -6.99 -14.23
N LEU A 72 -5.20 -7.64 -14.99
CA LEU A 72 -5.31 -8.58 -16.14
C LEU A 72 -6.48 -8.52 -17.14
N VAL A 73 -7.68 -8.08 -16.77
CA VAL A 73 -8.85 -7.78 -17.61
C VAL A 73 -9.13 -6.28 -17.56
N PRO A 74 -8.93 -5.51 -18.66
CA PRO A 74 -9.33 -4.11 -18.74
C PRO A 74 -10.80 -3.95 -18.37
N GLY A 75 -11.12 -3.10 -17.39
CA GLY A 75 -12.49 -2.79 -16.97
C GLY A 75 -13.10 -3.67 -15.87
N LEU A 76 -12.44 -4.75 -15.41
CA LEU A 76 -12.98 -5.60 -14.33
C LEU A 76 -12.41 -5.26 -12.95
N LEU A 77 -11.15 -4.82 -12.90
CA LEU A 77 -10.40 -4.57 -11.66
C LEU A 77 -9.32 -3.47 -11.88
N ASP A 78 -9.69 -2.42 -12.61
CA ASP A 78 -8.89 -1.19 -12.68
C ASP A 78 -9.13 -0.41 -11.38
N GLY A 79 -8.27 -0.67 -10.38
CA GLY A 79 -8.43 -0.14 -9.02
C GLY A 79 -7.35 0.87 -8.69
N GLU A 80 -7.77 2.06 -8.27
CA GLU A 80 -6.92 2.91 -7.44
C GLU A 80 -7.05 2.48 -5.98
N HIS A 81 -5.93 2.42 -5.28
CA HIS A 81 -5.88 2.22 -3.85
C HIS A 81 -5.12 3.39 -3.27
N ALA A 82 -5.81 4.14 -2.41
CA ALA A 82 -5.28 5.28 -1.69
C ALA A 82 -5.43 5.00 -0.19
N PHE A 83 -4.35 5.20 0.54
CA PHE A 83 -4.33 5.33 1.99
C PHE A 83 -4.09 6.81 2.26
N VAL A 84 -5.09 7.49 2.84
CA VAL A 84 -4.99 8.88 3.23
C VAL A 84 -4.96 8.91 4.76
N ILE A 85 -3.99 9.61 5.31
CA ILE A 85 -3.80 9.76 6.75
C ILE A 85 -4.35 11.14 7.13
N GLU A 86 -5.40 11.16 7.94
CA GLU A 86 -6.00 12.39 8.44
C GLU A 86 -5.70 12.56 9.94
N PRO A 87 -5.02 13.66 10.36
CA PRO A 87 -4.81 13.93 11.77
C PRO A 87 -6.12 14.09 12.52
N ARG A 88 -6.23 13.46 13.68
CA ARG A 88 -7.30 13.70 14.65
C ARG A 88 -6.79 14.63 15.74
N GLY A 89 -7.64 15.57 16.17
CA GLY A 89 -7.30 16.60 17.16
C GLY A 89 -6.95 16.07 18.56
N ASP A 90 -7.03 14.76 18.78
CA ASP A 90 -6.66 14.05 20.00
C ASP A 90 -5.25 13.42 19.94
N GLY A 91 -4.49 13.68 18.87
CA GLY A 91 -3.15 13.11 18.66
C GLY A 91 -3.16 11.78 17.92
N GLY A 92 -4.33 11.24 17.55
CA GLY A 92 -4.44 10.08 16.66
C GLY A 92 -4.47 10.45 15.17
N VAL A 93 -4.57 9.44 14.31
CA VAL A 93 -4.86 9.61 12.87
C VAL A 93 -6.00 8.68 12.43
N ARG A 94 -6.64 8.99 11.31
CA ARG A 94 -7.67 8.17 10.66
C ARG A 94 -7.26 7.78 9.26
#